data_AF-A0A2V8HGD7-F1
#
_entry.id   AF-A0A2V8HGD7-F1
#
_cell.length_a   1.000
_cell.length_b   1.000
_cell.length_c   1.000
_cell.angle_alpha   90.00
_cell.angle_beta   90.00
_cell.angle_gamma   90.00
#
_symmetry.space_group_name_H-M   'P 1'
#
loop_
_entity.id
_entity.type
_entity.pdbx_description
1 polymer ?
#
loop_
_entity_poly.entity_id
_entity_poly.type
_entity_poly.pdbx_seq_one_letter_code
_entity_poly.pdbx_strand_id
1 'polypeptide(L)'
;MSVRWVRGVQWVRGVQKVRVCARYRVADAARLRDARSNYGRKTRGTLRAPPCPMAGAQRFEDLIVWQLADQMRVLVLKLTERDCFERDLKLHSQTEDAVNSMCRNIAEGFGCRHKEFARYLVISRRSLNELRDAFRGAQLKRHVTPAEYEPIERLARRLYPAYGRLIDHLETTPDPPRTDRTNRTNRTNRTD
;
A
#
# COMPACT_ATOMS: atom_id res chain seq x y z
N MET A 1 16.22 -57.99 12.03
CA MET A 1 16.11 -56.51 12.08
C MET A 1 14.71 -56.15 11.64
N SER A 2 13.92 -55.63 12.59
CA SER A 2 12.48 -55.42 12.52
C SER A 2 12.21 -53.93 12.48
N VAL A 3 11.46 -53.42 11.49
CA VAL A 3 10.81 -52.12 11.60
C VAL A 3 9.42 -52.22 10.98
N ARG A 4 8.46 -52.51 11.86
CA ARG A 4 7.03 -52.61 11.58
C ARG A 4 6.45 -51.19 11.65
N TRP A 5 6.02 -50.64 10.52
CA TRP A 5 5.34 -49.35 10.49
C TRP A 5 3.99 -49.45 11.21
N VAL A 6 3.81 -48.60 12.23
CA VAL A 6 2.60 -48.48 13.03
C VAL A 6 1.53 -47.77 12.21
N ARG A 7 0.37 -48.43 12.08
CA ARG A 7 -0.88 -47.84 11.60
C ARG A 7 -1.49 -46.97 12.70
N GLY A 8 -2.05 -45.83 12.33
CA GLY A 8 -3.11 -45.20 13.12
C GLY A 8 -3.09 -43.68 13.15
N VAL A 9 -3.82 -43.04 12.24
CA VAL A 9 -4.46 -41.74 12.53
C VAL A 9 -5.87 -41.79 11.96
N GLN A 10 -6.81 -42.03 12.88
CA GLN A 10 -8.24 -41.98 12.67
C GLN A 10 -8.66 -40.50 12.65
N TRP A 11 -9.03 -39.98 11.49
CA TRP A 11 -9.54 -38.61 11.38
C TRP A 11 -10.92 -38.54 12.04
N VAL A 12 -10.97 -37.83 13.17
CA VAL A 12 -12.21 -37.52 13.88
C VAL A 12 -13.05 -36.59 13.02
N ARG A 13 -14.24 -37.06 12.63
CA ARG A 13 -15.31 -36.24 12.05
C ARG A 13 -15.84 -35.31 13.12
N GLY A 14 -15.42 -34.05 13.10
CA GLY A 14 -15.94 -32.99 13.95
C GLY A 14 -16.35 -31.79 13.11
N VAL A 15 -17.59 -31.79 12.61
CA VAL A 15 -18.20 -30.61 11.99
C VAL A 15 -18.50 -29.60 13.09
N GLN A 16 -17.56 -28.69 13.36
CA GLN A 16 -17.89 -27.50 14.14
C GLN A 16 -18.61 -26.49 13.25
N LYS A 17 -19.86 -26.18 13.62
CA LYS A 17 -20.63 -25.07 13.07
C LYS A 17 -19.90 -23.76 13.39
N VAL A 18 -18.99 -23.34 12.51
CA VAL A 18 -18.41 -22.00 12.56
C VAL A 18 -19.50 -21.00 12.14
N ARG A 19 -19.99 -20.24 13.11
CA ARG A 19 -20.91 -19.11 12.87
C ARG A 19 -20.18 -18.12 11.96
N VAL A 20 -20.61 -18.03 10.71
CA VAL A 20 -20.27 -16.93 9.81
C VAL A 20 -20.82 -15.66 10.47
N CYS A 21 -19.94 -14.75 10.88
CA CYS A 21 -20.37 -13.45 11.40
C CYS A 21 -21.15 -12.72 10.30
N ALA A 22 -22.26 -12.10 10.72
CA ALA A 22 -23.43 -11.78 9.93
C ALA A 22 -23.17 -11.01 8.62
N ARG A 23 -24.07 -11.26 7.66
CA ARG A 23 -24.17 -10.60 6.35
C ARG A 23 -24.24 -9.08 6.50
N TYR A 24 -23.31 -8.36 5.88
CA TYR A 24 -23.48 -6.94 5.64
C TYR A 24 -24.39 -6.74 4.41
N ARG A 25 -25.51 -6.04 4.58
CA ARG A 25 -26.32 -5.53 3.47
C ARG A 25 -25.51 -4.42 2.80
N VAL A 26 -25.29 -4.56 1.49
CA VAL A 26 -24.78 -3.50 0.64
C VAL A 26 -25.88 -2.46 0.46
N ALA A 27 -26.04 -1.56 1.44
CA ALA A 27 -26.86 -0.37 1.32
C ALA A 27 -25.95 0.83 1.60
N ASP A 28 -25.22 1.23 0.56
CA ASP A 28 -24.83 2.61 0.24
C ASP A 28 -23.85 2.62 -0.95
N ALA A 29 -24.25 1.94 -2.03
CA ALA A 29 -23.58 2.02 -3.34
C ALA A 29 -24.17 3.14 -4.23
N ALA A 30 -24.72 4.20 -3.62
CA ALA A 30 -25.50 5.23 -4.29
C ALA A 30 -24.86 6.63 -4.27
N ARG A 31 -23.53 6.74 -4.17
CA ARG A 31 -22.78 8.01 -4.39
C ARG A 31 -21.53 7.85 -5.26
N LEU A 32 -21.54 6.91 -6.22
CA LEU A 32 -20.52 6.81 -7.26
C LEU A 32 -21.16 6.46 -8.62
N ARG A 33 -22.28 7.12 -8.93
CA ARG A 33 -22.88 7.15 -10.27
C ARG A 33 -22.84 8.57 -10.80
N ASP A 34 -21.63 9.07 -11.08
CA ASP A 34 -21.46 9.96 -12.22
C ASP A 34 -19.98 10.05 -12.61
N ALA A 35 -19.67 9.61 -13.83
CA ALA A 35 -18.43 9.81 -14.59
C ALA A 35 -18.21 8.62 -15.55
N ARG A 36 -19.21 8.31 -16.36
CA ARG A 36 -19.03 7.44 -17.53
C ARG A 36 -19.70 8.07 -18.73
N SER A 37 -19.04 9.08 -19.31
CA SER A 37 -19.31 9.53 -20.67
C SER A 37 -18.05 10.16 -21.26
N ASN A 38 -17.78 9.88 -22.53
CA ASN A 38 -16.70 10.40 -23.38
C ASN A 38 -15.29 9.84 -23.20
N TYR A 39 -15.11 8.58 -23.60
CA TYR A 39 -13.89 8.19 -24.33
C TYR A 39 -14.23 7.94 -25.79
N GLY A 40 -14.39 9.05 -26.53
CA GLY A 40 -14.40 9.06 -27.99
C GLY A 40 -12.99 8.84 -28.52
N ARG A 41 -12.83 7.80 -29.33
CA ARG A 41 -11.62 7.45 -30.08
C ARG A 41 -11.30 8.54 -31.11
N LYS A 42 -10.12 9.17 -31.01
CA LYS A 42 -9.41 9.76 -32.17
C LYS A 42 -7.91 9.53 -32.01
N THR A 43 -7.40 8.55 -32.74
CA THR A 43 -5.97 8.32 -32.95
C THR A 43 -5.46 9.32 -33.98
N ARG A 44 -4.71 10.33 -33.53
CA ARG A 44 -3.68 11.01 -34.32
C ARG A 44 -2.45 11.10 -33.41
N GLY A 45 -1.33 10.54 -33.87
CA GLY A 45 -0.08 10.55 -33.13
C GLY A 45 0.28 11.98 -32.72
N THR A 46 0.61 12.16 -31.45
CA THR A 46 1.06 13.45 -30.93
C THR A 46 2.49 13.71 -31.42
N LEU A 47 2.68 14.86 -32.07
CA LEU A 47 4.00 15.43 -32.32
C LEU A 47 4.70 15.59 -30.97
N ARG A 48 6.00 15.24 -30.91
CA ARG A 48 6.82 15.21 -29.69
C ARG A 48 6.54 16.44 -28.82
N ALA A 49 6.08 16.20 -27.60
CA ALA A 49 5.89 17.25 -26.61
C ALA A 49 7.25 17.93 -26.34
N PRO A 50 7.30 19.27 -26.22
CA PRO A 50 8.50 19.95 -25.77
C PRO A 50 8.88 19.45 -24.36
N PRO A 51 10.18 19.45 -24.00
CA PRO A 51 10.62 19.05 -22.68
C PRO A 51 10.13 20.09 -21.65
N CYS A 52 8.91 19.89 -21.16
CA CYS A 52 8.46 20.55 -19.94
C CYS A 52 9.31 19.97 -18.80
N PRO A 53 10.08 20.79 -18.05
CA PRO A 53 10.74 20.29 -16.86
C PRO A 53 9.65 19.74 -15.94
N MET A 54 9.61 18.42 -15.80
CA MET A 54 8.68 17.78 -14.88
C MET A 54 9.04 18.28 -13.48
N ALA A 55 8.20 19.14 -12.91
CA ALA A 55 8.32 19.50 -11.52
C ALA A 55 8.27 18.20 -10.69
N GLY A 56 9.36 17.90 -9.98
CA GLY A 56 9.39 16.80 -9.04
C GLY A 56 8.34 17.00 -7.95
N ALA A 57 7.91 15.90 -7.32
CA ALA A 57 7.04 15.95 -6.15
C ALA A 57 7.60 16.92 -5.10
N GLN A 58 6.77 17.82 -4.58
CA GLN A 58 7.19 18.80 -3.57
C GLN A 58 6.95 18.26 -2.16
N ARG A 59 5.97 17.38 -2.03
CA ARG A 59 5.64 16.69 -0.78
C ARG A 59 5.48 15.20 -1.03
N PHE A 60 5.60 14.39 0.02
CA PHE A 60 5.43 12.95 -0.09
C PHE A 60 4.01 12.57 -0.52
N GLU A 61 3.00 13.40 -0.22
CA GLU A 61 1.61 13.18 -0.62
C GLU A 61 1.38 13.30 -2.14
N ASP A 62 2.29 13.96 -2.85
CA ASP A 62 2.25 14.05 -4.32
C ASP A 62 2.66 12.72 -4.98
N LEU A 63 3.31 11.81 -4.22
CA LEU A 63 3.76 10.55 -4.74
C LEU A 63 2.60 9.59 -4.95
N ILE A 64 2.49 9.04 -6.17
CA ILE A 64 1.51 8.00 -6.50
C ILE A 64 1.61 6.79 -5.56
N VAL A 65 2.82 6.40 -5.16
CA VAL A 65 3.02 5.30 -4.20
C VAL A 65 2.40 5.61 -2.83
N TRP A 66 2.47 6.86 -2.37
CA TRP A 66 1.86 7.28 -1.11
C TRP A 66 0.35 7.34 -1.23
N GLN A 67 -0.19 7.93 -2.30
CA GLN A 67 -1.63 8.04 -2.52
C GLN A 67 -2.31 6.66 -2.58
N LEU A 68 -1.66 5.69 -3.23
CA LEU A 68 -2.16 4.31 -3.29
C LEU A 68 -2.06 3.59 -1.93
N ALA A 69 -0.96 3.79 -1.20
CA ALA A 69 -0.79 3.25 0.15
C ALA A 69 -1.82 3.84 1.13
N ASP A 70 -2.11 5.13 1.03
CA ASP A 70 -3.10 5.81 1.87
C ASP A 70 -4.53 5.38 1.55
N GLN A 71 -4.90 5.25 0.28
CA GLN A 71 -6.18 4.66 -0.12
C GLN A 71 -6.33 3.23 0.44
N MET A 72 -5.24 2.45 0.45
CA MET A 72 -5.23 1.12 1.03
C MET A 72 -5.41 1.17 2.54
N ARG A 73 -4.72 2.09 3.23
CA ARG A 73 -4.85 2.34 4.67
C ARG A 73 -6.29 2.63 5.07
N VAL A 74 -6.98 3.51 4.36
CA VAL A 74 -8.39 3.83 4.64
C VAL A 74 -9.27 2.58 4.57
N LEU A 75 -9.08 1.72 3.55
CA LEU A 75 -9.85 0.48 3.42
C LEU A 75 -9.54 -0.54 4.51
N VAL A 76 -8.26 -0.66 4.87
CA VAL A 76 -7.80 -1.59 5.90
C VAL A 76 -8.34 -1.20 7.27
N LEU A 77 -8.18 0.06 7.68
CA LEU A 77 -8.65 0.55 8.98
C LEU A 77 -10.17 0.37 9.12
N LYS A 78 -10.93 0.67 8.06
CA LYS A 78 -12.37 0.42 8.04
C LYS A 78 -12.74 -1.06 8.19
N LEU A 79 -11.88 -1.97 7.70
CA LEU A 79 -12.13 -3.41 7.76
C LEU A 79 -11.73 -3.99 9.13
N THR A 80 -10.72 -3.42 9.79
CA THR A 80 -10.23 -3.85 11.11
C THR A 80 -11.10 -3.35 12.26
N GLU A 81 -11.95 -2.34 12.06
CA GLU A 81 -13.01 -1.90 13.00
C GLU A 81 -14.09 -2.96 13.32
N ARG A 82 -14.08 -4.12 12.65
CA ARG A 82 -15.07 -5.17 12.86
C ARG A 82 -14.74 -6.02 14.08
N ASP A 83 -15.77 -6.46 14.83
CA ASP A 83 -15.64 -7.36 15.98
C ASP A 83 -14.72 -8.58 15.77
N CYS A 84 -14.68 -9.13 14.55
CA CYS A 84 -13.84 -10.29 14.25
C CYS A 84 -12.34 -9.97 14.30
N PHE A 85 -11.94 -8.75 13.93
CA PHE A 85 -10.58 -8.27 14.05
C PHE A 85 -10.28 -7.81 15.48
N GLU A 86 -11.22 -7.12 16.15
CA GLU A 86 -11.05 -6.72 17.55
C GLU A 86 -10.81 -7.91 18.49
N ARG A 87 -11.44 -9.06 18.22
CA ARG A 87 -11.23 -10.30 18.99
C ARG A 87 -9.94 -11.04 18.64
N ASP A 88 -9.38 -10.78 17.46
CA ASP A 88 -8.10 -11.35 17.01
C ASP A 88 -7.03 -10.27 17.02
N LEU A 89 -6.61 -9.89 18.23
CA LEU A 89 -5.67 -8.78 18.48
C LEU A 89 -4.38 -8.89 17.66
N LYS A 90 -3.88 -10.11 17.44
CA LYS A 90 -2.67 -10.34 16.65
C LYS A 90 -2.90 -10.05 15.18
N LEU A 91 -4.01 -10.51 14.60
CA LEU A 91 -4.33 -10.21 13.21
C LEU A 91 -4.61 -8.71 13.03
N HIS A 92 -5.35 -8.11 13.96
CA HIS A 92 -5.63 -6.67 13.98
C HIS A 92 -4.33 -5.87 13.95
N SER A 93 -3.44 -6.09 14.92
CA SER A 93 -2.18 -5.35 15.02
C SER A 93 -1.32 -5.55 13.77
N GLN A 94 -1.15 -6.80 13.30
CA GLN A 94 -0.36 -7.09 12.11
C GLN A 94 -0.88 -6.36 10.85
N THR A 95 -2.20 -6.27 10.71
CA THR A 95 -2.82 -5.65 9.53
C THR A 95 -2.65 -4.13 9.58
N GLU A 96 -2.92 -3.50 10.72
CA GLU A 96 -2.79 -2.05 10.87
C GLU A 96 -1.33 -1.59 10.87
N ASP A 97 -0.44 -2.32 11.56
CA ASP A 97 0.99 -2.01 11.60
C ASP A 97 1.60 -2.06 10.20
N ALA A 98 1.25 -3.09 9.41
CA ALA A 98 1.74 -3.22 8.04
C ALA A 98 1.32 -2.03 7.16
N VAL A 99 0.03 -1.65 7.17
CA VAL A 99 -0.45 -0.55 6.31
C VAL A 99 0.02 0.82 6.78
N ASN A 100 0.17 1.03 8.09
CA ASN A 100 0.74 2.24 8.65
C ASN A 100 2.23 2.36 8.36
N SER A 101 2.98 1.26 8.49
CA SER A 101 4.40 1.16 8.13
C SER A 101 4.64 1.57 6.68
N MET A 102 3.77 1.14 5.74
CA MET A 102 3.89 1.52 4.34
C MET A 102 3.92 3.04 4.15
N CYS A 103 2.94 3.74 4.73
CA CYS A 103 2.82 5.20 4.60
C CYS A 103 3.95 5.93 5.35
N ARG A 104 4.32 5.47 6.55
CA ARG A 104 5.39 6.06 7.36
C ARG A 104 6.73 5.98 6.65
N ASN A 105 7.11 4.80 6.14
CA ASN A 105 8.37 4.63 5.41
C ASN A 105 8.45 5.52 4.15
N ILE A 106 7.35 5.69 3.42
CA ILE A 106 7.34 6.60 2.25
C ILE A 106 7.58 8.05 2.71
N ALA A 107 6.87 8.50 3.75
CA ALA A 107 6.99 9.87 4.24
C ALA A 107 8.38 10.16 4.83
N GLU A 108 8.92 9.22 5.62
CA GLU A 108 10.26 9.31 6.19
C GLU A 108 11.33 9.36 5.10
N GLY A 109 11.26 8.43 4.15
CA GLY A 109 12.24 8.33 3.07
C GLY A 109 12.21 9.51 2.09
N PHE A 110 11.10 10.22 1.97
CA PHE A 110 10.98 11.37 1.06
C PHE A 110 11.96 12.51 1.39
N GLY A 111 12.37 12.63 2.66
CA GLY A 111 13.39 13.60 3.08
C GLY A 111 14.84 13.18 2.80
N CYS A 112 15.05 11.95 2.33
CA CYS A 112 16.37 11.36 2.15
C CYS A 112 16.93 11.55 0.73
N ARG A 113 18.21 11.23 0.59
CA ARG A 113 18.86 11.08 -0.73
C ARG A 113 18.27 9.89 -1.49
N HIS A 114 18.40 9.86 -2.81
CA HIS A 114 17.75 8.87 -3.67
C HIS A 114 18.04 7.43 -3.26
N LYS A 115 19.31 7.07 -3.03
CA LYS A 115 19.69 5.70 -2.61
C LYS A 115 19.10 5.30 -1.26
N GLU A 116 18.99 6.25 -0.35
CA GLU A 116 18.42 6.01 0.97
C GLU A 116 16.88 5.95 0.88
N PHE A 117 16.27 6.84 0.10
CA PHE A 117 14.83 6.80 -0.17
C PHE A 117 14.41 5.47 -0.81
N ALA A 118 15.19 4.97 -1.78
CA ALA A 118 14.98 3.65 -2.36
C ALA A 118 14.95 2.54 -1.30
N ARG A 119 15.81 2.59 -0.27
CA ARG A 119 15.80 1.62 0.84
C ARG A 119 14.49 1.70 1.65
N TYR A 120 14.03 2.91 1.97
CA TYR A 120 12.73 3.10 2.64
C TYR A 120 11.57 2.55 1.80
N LEU A 121 11.58 2.75 0.49
CA LEU A 121 10.57 2.19 -0.41
C LEU A 121 10.63 0.66 -0.48
N VAL A 122 11.83 0.06 -0.40
CA VAL A 122 11.96 -1.40 -0.27
C VAL A 122 11.32 -1.91 1.02
N ILE A 123 11.53 -1.23 2.15
CA ILE A 123 10.87 -1.57 3.43
C ILE A 123 9.36 -1.43 3.30
N SER A 124 8.88 -0.32 2.75
CA SER A 124 7.45 -0.08 2.50
C SER A 124 6.83 -1.17 1.61
N ARG A 125 7.54 -1.60 0.56
CA ARG A 125 7.13 -2.71 -0.32
C ARG A 125 7.12 -4.07 0.41
N ARG A 126 7.99 -4.29 1.41
CA ARG A 126 7.94 -5.49 2.27
C ARG A 126 6.71 -5.48 3.16
N SER A 127 6.37 -4.34 3.77
CA SER A 127 5.13 -4.21 4.55
C SER A 127 3.86 -4.45 3.72
N LEU A 128 3.87 -4.11 2.42
CA LEU A 128 2.77 -4.53 1.52
C LEU A 128 2.65 -6.07 1.41
N ASN A 129 3.75 -6.81 1.40
CA ASN A 129 3.69 -8.28 1.38
C ASN A 129 3.16 -8.84 2.70
N GLU A 130 3.60 -8.27 3.82
CA GLU A 130 3.11 -8.65 5.16
C GLU A 130 1.60 -8.43 5.28
N LEU A 131 1.09 -7.30 4.77
CA LEU A 131 -0.34 -7.02 4.74
C LEU A 131 -1.11 -8.07 3.94
N ARG A 132 -0.60 -8.48 2.77
CA ARG A 132 -1.23 -9.52 1.93
C ARG A 132 -1.25 -10.88 2.63
N ASP A 133 -0.17 -11.23 3.34
CA ASP A 133 -0.11 -12.46 4.13
C ASP A 133 -1.09 -12.43 5.31
N ALA A 134 -1.18 -11.30 6.03
CA ALA A 134 -2.16 -11.11 7.09
C ALA A 134 -3.60 -11.29 6.56
N PHE A 135 -3.93 -10.70 5.40
CA PHE A 135 -5.24 -10.92 4.77
C PHE A 135 -5.47 -12.34 4.32
N ARG A 136 -4.43 -13.07 3.91
CA ARG A 136 -4.55 -14.49 3.64
C ARG A 136 -4.94 -15.25 4.91
N GLY A 137 -4.31 -14.95 6.04
CA GLY A 137 -4.70 -15.47 7.35
C GLY A 137 -6.14 -15.11 7.73
N ALA A 138 -6.55 -13.86 7.50
CA ALA A 138 -7.92 -13.38 7.76
C ALA A 138 -8.98 -14.16 6.95
N GLN A 139 -8.69 -14.46 5.67
CA GLN A 139 -9.58 -15.27 4.83
C GLN A 139 -9.70 -16.71 5.33
N LEU A 140 -8.58 -17.34 5.74
CA LEU A 140 -8.59 -18.70 6.29
C LEU A 140 -9.41 -18.77 7.59
N LYS A 141 -9.35 -17.73 8.41
CA LYS A 141 -10.17 -17.55 9.62
C LYS A 141 -11.61 -17.12 9.33
N ARG A 142 -11.97 -16.90 8.05
CA ARG A 142 -13.27 -16.39 7.59
C ARG A 142 -13.64 -15.04 8.18
N HIS A 143 -12.66 -14.22 8.54
CA HIS A 143 -12.85 -12.84 8.98
C HIS A 143 -13.08 -11.89 7.80
N VAL A 144 -12.56 -12.24 6.61
CA VAL A 144 -12.69 -11.48 5.38
C VAL A 144 -13.09 -12.39 4.23
N THR A 145 -14.08 -11.97 3.45
CA THR A 145 -14.50 -12.64 2.23
C THR A 145 -13.66 -12.20 1.03
N PRO A 146 -13.59 -12.98 -0.06
CA PRO A 146 -12.89 -12.56 -1.27
C PRO A 146 -13.40 -11.23 -1.84
N ALA A 147 -14.71 -10.98 -1.76
CA ALA A 147 -15.32 -9.75 -2.27
C ALA A 147 -14.90 -8.50 -1.45
N GLU A 148 -14.74 -8.65 -0.14
CA GLU A 148 -14.27 -7.56 0.74
C GLU A 148 -12.78 -7.28 0.55
N TYR A 149 -11.99 -8.31 0.23
CA TYR A 149 -10.54 -8.16 -0.01
C TYR A 149 -10.20 -7.62 -1.41
N GLU A 150 -11.07 -7.82 -2.40
CA GLU A 150 -10.83 -7.45 -3.80
C GLU A 150 -10.41 -5.97 -4.01
N PRO A 151 -11.00 -4.96 -3.35
CA PRO A 151 -10.54 -3.58 -3.45
C PRO A 151 -9.08 -3.39 -2.98
N ILE A 152 -8.70 -4.06 -1.89
CA ILE A 152 -7.34 -4.01 -1.32
C ILE A 152 -6.35 -4.69 -2.27
N GLU A 153 -6.69 -5.88 -2.79
CA GLU A 153 -5.84 -6.59 -3.76
C GLU A 153 -5.65 -5.78 -5.05
N ARG A 154 -6.69 -5.06 -5.51
CA ARG A 154 -6.59 -4.18 -6.68
C ARG A 154 -5.62 -3.03 -6.45
N LEU A 155 -5.64 -2.42 -5.27
CA LEU A 155 -4.65 -1.40 -4.90
C LEU A 155 -3.25 -2.00 -4.82
N ALA A 156 -3.09 -3.20 -4.24
CA ALA A 156 -1.81 -3.89 -4.17
C ALA A 156 -1.20 -4.14 -5.56
N ARG A 157 -2.01 -4.59 -6.53
CA ARG A 157 -1.59 -4.80 -7.93
C ARG A 157 -1.11 -3.53 -8.63
N ARG A 158 -1.60 -2.36 -8.22
CA ARG A 158 -1.16 -1.05 -8.74
C ARG A 158 0.06 -0.53 -8.02
N LEU A 159 0.08 -0.68 -6.70
CA LEU A 159 1.11 -0.16 -5.82
C LEU A 159 2.43 -0.91 -5.96
N TYR A 160 2.41 -2.24 -6.05
CA TYR A 160 3.61 -3.06 -6.16
C TYR A 160 4.52 -2.67 -7.35
N PRO A 161 4.02 -2.55 -8.60
CA PRO A 161 4.85 -2.09 -9.70
C PRO A 161 5.16 -0.58 -9.64
N ALA A 162 4.33 0.23 -8.95
CA ALA A 162 4.65 1.64 -8.73
C ALA A 162 5.87 1.81 -7.80
N TYR A 163 5.98 0.99 -6.75
CA TYR A 163 7.21 0.91 -5.95
C TYR A 163 8.41 0.54 -6.80
N GLY A 164 8.31 -0.53 -7.60
CA GLY A 164 9.40 -0.98 -8.46
C GLY A 164 9.94 0.14 -9.35
N ARG A 165 9.06 0.79 -10.12
CA ARG A 165 9.46 1.89 -11.00
C ARG A 165 10.12 3.06 -10.26
N LEU A 166 9.62 3.43 -9.08
CA LEU A 166 10.18 4.53 -8.31
C LEU A 166 11.55 4.15 -7.70
N ILE A 167 11.68 2.93 -7.18
CA ILE A 167 12.95 2.41 -6.69
C ILE A 167 13.99 2.41 -7.82
N ASP A 168 13.66 1.83 -8.97
CA ASP A 168 14.56 1.77 -10.12
C ASP A 168 15.01 3.18 -10.56
N HIS A 169 14.08 4.14 -10.58
CA HIS A 169 14.37 5.53 -10.89
C HIS A 169 15.36 6.16 -9.90
N LEU A 170 15.14 5.98 -8.60
CA LEU A 170 15.99 6.54 -7.54
C LEU A 170 17.38 5.88 -7.51
N GLU A 171 17.48 4.59 -7.81
CA GLU A 171 18.77 3.89 -7.85
C GLU A 171 19.63 4.29 -9.04
N THR A 172 19.00 4.66 -10.16
CA THR A 172 19.68 5.02 -11.41
C THR A 172 19.91 6.52 -11.59
N THR A 173 19.19 7.37 -10.85
CA THR A 173 19.27 8.83 -10.96
C THR A 173 20.18 9.40 -9.86
N PRO A 174 21.22 10.19 -10.19
CA PRO A 174 22.04 10.84 -9.18
C PRO A 174 21.23 11.82 -8.32
N ASP A 175 21.66 12.01 -7.07
CA ASP A 175 21.02 12.96 -6.16
C ASP A 175 21.02 14.38 -6.77
N PRO A 176 19.94 15.16 -6.59
CA PRO A 176 19.95 16.56 -6.95
C PRO A 176 21.05 17.31 -6.15
N PRO A 177 21.65 18.37 -6.73
CA PRO A 177 22.63 19.18 -6.03
C PRO A 177 22.04 19.68 -4.70
N ARG A 178 22.83 19.61 -3.61
CA ARG A 178 22.40 20.19 -2.33
C ARG A 178 22.16 21.68 -2.54
N THR A 179 20.93 22.14 -2.39
CA THR A 179 20.65 23.57 -2.29
C THR A 179 21.08 24.01 -0.90
N ASP A 180 22.32 24.46 -0.78
CA ASP A 180 22.84 24.94 0.49
C ASP A 180 22.09 26.24 0.83
N ARG A 181 21.24 26.21 1.86
CA ARG A 181 20.45 27.36 2.34
C ARG A 181 21.33 28.38 3.11
N THR A 182 22.63 28.43 2.83
CA THR A 182 23.63 29.17 3.64
C THR A 182 23.84 30.62 3.23
N ASN A 183 23.17 31.16 2.20
CA ASN A 183 23.43 32.53 1.72
C ASN A 183 22.30 33.57 1.90
N ARG A 184 21.26 33.30 2.71
CA ARG A 184 20.16 34.29 2.90
C ARG A 184 20.41 35.30 4.03
N THR A 185 21.41 35.10 4.88
CA THR A 185 21.67 35.93 6.07
C THR A 185 22.76 36.99 5.92
N ASN A 186 23.51 37.02 4.82
CA ASN A 186 24.63 37.97 4.66
C ASN A 186 24.31 39.24 3.85
N ARG A 187 23.04 39.52 3.52
CA ARG A 187 22.66 40.70 2.71
C ARG A 187 21.96 41.81 3.49
N THR A 188 21.66 41.61 4.78
CA THR A 188 20.95 42.60 5.62
C THR A 188 21.87 43.38 6.57
N ASN A 189 23.18 43.12 6.61
CA ASN A 189 24.12 43.78 7.53
C ASN A 189 25.17 44.65 6.82
N ARG A 190 24.80 45.34 5.75
CA ARG A 190 25.65 46.37 5.08
C ARG A 190 24.81 47.56 4.64
N THR A 191 24.25 48.26 5.62
CA THR A 191 23.76 49.64 5.50
C THR A 191 23.71 50.17 6.92
N ASP A 192 24.87 50.62 7.39
CA ASP A 192 25.03 51.63 8.44
C ASP A 192 26.14 52.58 7.94
#